data_AF-A0A530AG26-F1
#
_entry.id   AF-A0A530AG26-F1
#
_cell.length_a   1.000
_cell.length_b   1.000
_cell.length_c   1.000
_cell.angle_alpha   90.00
_cell.angle_beta   90.00
_cell.angle_gamma   90.00
#
_symmetry.space_group_name_H-M   'P 1'
#
loop_
_entity.id
_entity.type
_entity.pdbx_description
1 polymer ?
#
loop_
_entity_poly.entity_id
_entity_poly.type
_entity_poly.pdbx_seq_one_letter_code
_entity_poly.pdbx_strand_id
1 'polypeptide(L)'
;PASNNALTAYTPSRGVISVRGNWPLVPTMDVVVPHTRSIADMLVLLDVIVADDAKARGDFWRVQPWVDIPKVSTLRPASYTALPLQGALKGKRLGVPKMYIGKD
;
A
#
# COMPACT_ATOMS: atom_id res chain seq x y z
N PRO A 1 1.20 -5.98 -13.82
CA PRO A 1 1.51 -7.43 -13.77
C PRO A 1 0.45 -8.25 -13.04
N ALA A 2 0.00 -7.82 -11.85
CA ALA A 2 -0.91 -8.60 -11.01
C ALA A 2 -2.24 -8.98 -11.68
N SER A 3 -2.92 -8.02 -12.34
CA SER A 3 -4.20 -8.25 -13.02
C SER A 3 -4.13 -9.40 -14.05
N ASN A 4 -3.15 -9.34 -14.96
CA ASN A 4 -2.95 -10.36 -16.00
C ASN A 4 -2.58 -11.76 -15.45
N ASN A 5 -2.18 -11.85 -14.17
CA ASN A 5 -1.78 -13.10 -13.51
C ASN A 5 -2.72 -13.48 -12.34
N ALA A 6 -3.87 -12.82 -12.22
CA ALA A 6 -4.83 -13.05 -11.13
C ALA A 6 -4.21 -13.03 -9.71
N LEU A 7 -3.28 -12.10 -9.46
CA LEU A 7 -2.64 -11.92 -8.16
C LEU A 7 -3.28 -10.77 -7.38
N THR A 8 -3.14 -10.83 -6.05
CA THR A 8 -3.39 -9.66 -5.21
C THR A 8 -2.15 -8.75 -5.20
N ALA A 9 -2.37 -7.44 -5.22
CA ALA A 9 -1.31 -6.44 -5.17
C ALA A 9 -1.76 -5.29 -4.28
N TYR A 10 -0.84 -4.74 -3.49
CA TYR A 10 -1.11 -3.60 -2.62
C TYR A 10 -0.17 -2.45 -2.97
N THR A 11 -0.74 -1.37 -3.51
CA THR A 11 -0.03 -0.12 -3.75
C THR A 11 -0.31 0.82 -2.57
N PRO A 12 0.66 1.01 -1.64
CA PRO A 12 0.39 1.72 -0.40
C PRO A 12 0.33 3.25 -0.58
N SER A 13 -0.20 3.94 0.42
CA SER A 13 -0.03 5.39 0.57
C SER A 13 1.45 5.75 0.76
N ARG A 14 1.80 7.02 0.47
CA ARG A 14 3.18 7.55 0.61
C ARG A 14 3.73 7.28 2.01
N GLY A 15 4.98 6.80 2.08
CA GLY A 15 5.70 6.59 3.34
C GLY A 15 5.33 5.35 4.15
N VAL A 16 4.31 4.57 3.74
CA VAL A 16 3.91 3.34 4.45
C VAL A 16 4.94 2.22 4.30
N ILE A 17 5.51 2.02 3.11
CA ILE A 17 6.61 1.09 2.89
C ILE A 17 7.81 1.89 2.36
N SER A 18 8.92 1.84 3.09
CA SER A 18 10.17 2.50 2.68
C SER A 18 10.62 2.02 1.30
N VAL A 19 10.97 2.95 0.41
CA VAL A 19 11.59 2.63 -0.88
C VAL A 19 13.12 2.65 -0.82
N ARG A 20 13.71 2.79 0.38
CA ARG A 20 15.17 2.86 0.53
C ARG A 20 15.84 1.57 0.03
N GLY A 21 16.70 1.72 -0.98
CA GLY A 21 17.43 0.61 -1.59
C GLY A 21 16.78 0.05 -2.85
N ASN A 22 15.56 0.48 -3.18
CA ASN A 22 14.97 0.24 -4.49
C ASN A 22 15.66 1.14 -5.53
N TRP A 23 15.82 0.61 -6.74
CA TRP A 23 16.23 1.42 -7.89
C TRP A 23 15.11 2.40 -8.25
N PRO A 24 15.36 3.73 -8.20
CA PRO A 24 14.32 4.71 -8.48
C PRO A 24 14.03 4.80 -9.98
N LEU A 25 12.78 5.13 -10.33
CA LEU A 25 12.37 5.50 -11.68
C LEU A 25 11.83 6.93 -11.69
N VAL A 26 10.78 7.19 -10.91
CA VAL A 26 10.26 8.54 -10.67
C VAL A 26 10.05 8.71 -9.15
N PRO A 27 11.00 9.31 -8.41
CA PRO A 27 10.99 9.32 -6.94
C PRO A 27 9.72 9.89 -6.29
N THR A 28 8.95 10.71 -6.99
CA THR A 28 7.68 11.26 -6.51
C THR A 28 6.51 10.28 -6.65
N MET A 29 6.67 9.21 -7.42
CA MET A 29 5.64 8.21 -7.75
C MET A 29 6.01 6.79 -7.25
N ASP A 30 7.29 6.52 -7.05
CA ASP A 30 7.79 5.18 -6.70
C ASP A 30 7.27 4.70 -5.34
N VAL A 31 6.76 3.46 -5.31
CA VAL A 31 6.33 2.74 -4.09
C VAL A 31 6.65 1.26 -4.22
N VAL A 32 6.84 0.58 -3.08
CA VAL A 32 6.94 -0.89 -3.04
C VAL A 32 5.54 -1.51 -3.19
N VAL A 33 5.41 -2.53 -4.04
CA VAL A 33 4.16 -3.25 -4.27
C VAL A 33 4.37 -4.75 -4.01
N PRO A 34 3.97 -5.29 -2.85
CA PRO A 34 3.94 -6.73 -2.63
C PRO A 34 2.91 -7.41 -3.53
N HIS A 35 3.19 -8.65 -3.94
CA HIS A 35 2.26 -9.52 -4.66
C HIS A 35 2.10 -10.86 -3.93
N THR A 36 0.87 -11.37 -3.84
CA THR A 36 0.56 -12.70 -3.29
C THR A 36 -0.61 -13.33 -4.04
N ARG A 37 -0.87 -14.63 -3.81
CA ARG A 37 -2.02 -15.33 -4.42
C ARG A 37 -3.34 -15.07 -3.69
N SER A 38 -3.31 -14.58 -2.45
CA SER A 38 -4.51 -14.37 -1.64
C SER A 38 -4.40 -13.13 -0.75
N ILE A 39 -5.55 -12.56 -0.36
CA ILE A 39 -5.59 -11.45 0.60
C ILE A 39 -5.03 -11.89 1.97
N ALA A 40 -5.27 -13.13 2.40
CA ALA A 40 -4.73 -13.64 3.66
C ALA A 40 -3.19 -13.63 3.67
N ASP A 41 -2.56 -14.13 2.60
CA ASP A 41 -1.09 -14.08 2.45
C ASP A 41 -0.58 -12.64 2.41
N MET A 42 -1.33 -11.73 1.77
CA MET A 42 -0.97 -10.32 1.73
C MET A 42 -0.94 -9.73 3.15
N LEU A 43 -1.95 -10.00 3.97
CA LEU A 43 -2.01 -9.47 5.34
C LEU A 43 -0.89 -10.01 6.22
N VAL A 44 -0.51 -11.29 6.07
CA VAL A 44 0.66 -11.87 6.76
C VAL A 44 1.95 -11.17 6.33
N LEU A 45 2.13 -10.94 5.02
CA LEU A 45 3.32 -10.25 4.51
C LEU A 45 3.40 -8.80 5.01
N LEU A 46 2.29 -8.07 5.00
CA LEU A 46 2.23 -6.70 5.49
C LEU A 46 2.56 -6.59 6.97
N ASP A 47 2.21 -7.60 7.78
CA ASP A 47 2.57 -7.61 9.20
C ASP A 47 4.08 -7.54 9.43
N VAL A 48 4.86 -8.10 8.50
CA VAL A 48 6.33 -8.14 8.57
C VAL A 48 6.96 -6.91 7.93
N ILE A 49 6.56 -6.53 6.72
CA ILE A 49 7.30 -5.54 5.92
C ILE A 49 6.94 -4.08 6.22
N VAL A 50 5.77 -3.83 6.83
CA VAL A 50 5.31 -2.47 7.10
C VAL A 50 5.85 -1.99 8.46
N ALA A 51 7.05 -1.42 8.50
CA ALA A 51 7.65 -0.94 9.75
C ALA A 51 8.36 0.40 9.55
N ASP A 52 8.59 1.11 10.66
CA ASP A 52 9.38 2.34 10.64
C ASP A 52 10.82 2.02 10.18
N ASP A 53 11.28 2.69 9.13
CA ASP A 53 12.66 2.66 8.68
C ASP A 53 13.38 3.92 9.17
N ALA A 54 14.27 3.78 10.14
CA ALA A 54 14.99 4.89 10.78
C ALA A 54 15.81 5.76 9.79
N LYS A 55 16.11 5.25 8.59
CA LYS A 55 16.86 5.98 7.55
C LYS A 55 15.94 6.37 6.41
N ALA A 56 15.75 7.68 6.22
CA ALA A 56 14.94 8.23 5.13
C ALA A 56 15.68 8.37 3.79
N ARG A 57 17.03 8.28 3.78
CA ARG A 57 17.84 8.50 2.57
C ARG A 57 17.34 7.64 1.40
N GLY A 58 17.08 8.30 0.27
CA GLY A 58 16.61 7.65 -0.96
C GLY A 58 15.09 7.52 -1.06
N ASP A 59 14.34 7.90 -0.03
CA ASP A 59 12.89 7.94 -0.02
C ASP A 59 12.41 9.39 -0.03
N PHE A 60 12.02 9.89 -1.20
CA PHE A 60 11.69 11.31 -1.41
C PHE A 60 10.63 11.81 -0.43
N TRP A 61 9.53 11.06 -0.27
CA TRP A 61 8.40 11.48 0.56
C TRP A 61 8.75 11.52 2.06
N ARG A 62 9.66 10.65 2.52
CA ARG A 62 10.12 10.66 3.92
C ARG A 62 11.25 11.66 4.20
N VAL A 63 11.91 12.19 3.18
CA VAL A 63 12.98 13.20 3.33
C VAL A 63 12.47 14.63 3.20
N GLN A 64 11.46 14.86 2.36
CA GLN A 64 10.98 16.21 2.10
C GLN A 64 10.36 16.86 3.36
N PRO A 65 10.55 18.17 3.59
CA PRO A 65 10.10 18.85 4.80
C PRO A 65 8.76 19.61 4.68
N TRP A 66 8.11 19.58 3.51
CA TRP A 66 6.99 20.50 3.21
C TRP A 66 5.60 19.90 3.45
N VAL A 67 5.47 18.59 3.24
CA VAL A 67 4.24 17.83 3.44
C VAL A 67 4.44 16.92 4.62
N ASP A 68 3.56 17.00 5.62
CA ASP A 68 3.65 16.09 6.75
C ASP A 68 3.29 14.66 6.29
N ILE A 69 4.21 13.72 6.55
CA ILE A 69 4.01 12.30 6.27
C ILE A 69 4.10 11.56 7.62
N PRO A 70 2.98 11.03 8.14
CA PRO A 70 2.99 10.35 9.43
C PRO A 70 3.87 9.09 9.39
N LYS A 71 4.44 8.73 10.53
CA LYS A 71 5.17 7.46 10.69
C LYS A 71 4.23 6.30 10.44
N VAL A 72 4.74 5.22 9.84
CA VAL A 72 3.88 4.09 9.55
C VAL A 72 3.42 3.38 10.82
N SER A 73 4.23 3.41 11.89
CA SER A 73 3.83 2.92 13.23
C SER A 73 2.58 3.60 13.80
N THR A 74 2.24 4.82 13.38
CA THR A 74 1.01 5.51 13.80
C THR A 74 -0.18 5.24 12.89
N LEU A 75 0.04 4.62 11.72
CA LEU A 75 -0.99 4.33 10.72
C LEU A 75 -1.38 2.86 10.66
N ARG A 76 -0.40 1.95 10.77
CA ARG A 76 -0.65 0.52 10.62
C ARG A 76 -1.49 -0.01 11.80
N PRO A 77 -2.36 -1.00 11.58
CA PRO A 77 -3.00 -1.71 12.69
C PRO A 77 -1.94 -2.48 13.50
N ALA A 78 -2.31 -2.85 14.73
CA ALA A 78 -1.48 -3.74 15.56
C ALA A 78 -1.16 -5.06 14.85
N SER A 79 -2.13 -5.60 14.10
CA SER A 79 -1.91 -6.68 13.13
C SER A 79 -2.83 -6.52 11.92
N TYR A 80 -2.28 -6.68 10.73
CA TYR A 80 -3.02 -6.73 9.47
C TYR A 80 -3.89 -7.99 9.38
N THR A 81 -3.44 -9.12 9.92
CA THR A 81 -4.23 -10.36 9.92
C THR A 81 -5.48 -10.28 10.81
N ALA A 82 -5.53 -9.31 11.74
CA ALA A 82 -6.70 -9.04 12.57
C ALA A 82 -7.78 -8.19 11.89
N LEU A 83 -7.56 -7.72 10.65
CA LEU A 83 -8.56 -6.93 9.93
C LEU A 83 -9.80 -7.79 9.60
N PRO A 84 -11.02 -7.29 9.85
CA PRO A 84 -12.24 -8.03 9.55
C PRO A 84 -12.47 -8.08 8.04
N LEU A 85 -12.54 -9.29 7.48
CA LEU A 85 -12.79 -9.50 6.05
C LEU A 85 -14.26 -9.85 5.78
N GLN A 86 -14.81 -10.78 6.56
CA GLN A 86 -16.17 -11.25 6.37
C GLN A 86 -17.17 -10.14 6.75
N GLY A 87 -18.08 -9.84 5.82
CA GLY A 87 -19.12 -8.83 6.03
C GLY A 87 -18.64 -7.37 6.01
N ALA A 88 -17.35 -7.09 5.77
CA ALA A 88 -16.79 -5.73 5.80
C ALA A 88 -17.49 -4.75 4.83
N LEU A 89 -18.06 -5.28 3.75
CA LEU A 89 -18.78 -4.52 2.73
C LEU A 89 -20.24 -4.21 3.10
N LYS A 90 -20.81 -4.81 4.16
CA LYS A 90 -22.20 -4.58 4.54
C LYS A 90 -22.42 -3.09 4.83
N GLY A 91 -23.40 -2.50 4.13
CA GLY A 91 -23.74 -1.08 4.24
C GLY A 91 -22.76 -0.11 3.56
N LYS A 92 -21.73 -0.59 2.86
CA LYS A 92 -20.80 0.29 2.12
C LYS A 92 -21.38 0.68 0.76
N ARG A 93 -21.02 1.88 0.30
CA ARG A 93 -21.33 2.40 -1.03
C ARG A 93 -20.04 2.49 -1.84
N LEU A 94 -19.98 1.79 -2.96
CA LEU A 94 -18.81 1.79 -3.86
C LEU A 94 -19.17 2.51 -5.16
N GLY A 95 -18.43 3.57 -5.48
CA GLY A 95 -18.58 4.29 -6.75
C GLY A 95 -17.76 3.64 -7.86
N VAL A 96 -18.38 3.41 -9.02
CA VAL A 96 -17.70 2.89 -10.22
C VAL A 96 -17.65 3.99 -11.28
N PRO A 97 -16.47 4.52 -11.63
CA PRO A 97 -16.35 5.51 -12.70
C PRO A 97 -16.80 4.95 -14.06
N LYS A 98 -17.65 5.69 -14.77
CA LYS A 98 -18.27 5.25 -16.05
C LYS A 98 -17.26 4.89 -17.14
N MET A 99 -16.15 5.65 -17.21
CA MET A 99 -15.08 5.44 -18.19
C MET A 99 -14.45 4.04 -18.15
N TYR A 100 -14.54 3.32 -17.02
CA TYR A 100 -13.99 1.97 -16.88
C TYR A 100 -14.97 0.84 -17.21
N ILE A 101 -16.22 1.17 -17.55
CA ILE A 101 -17.27 0.20 -17.88
C ILE A 101 -17.94 0.50 -19.24
N GLY A 102 -17.29 1.31 -20.09
CA GLY A 102 -17.77 1.63 -21.44
C GLY A 102 -19.10 2.40 -21.46
N LYS A 103 -19.27 3.35 -20.54
CA LYS A 103 -20.49 4.19 -20.43
C LYS A 103 -20.18 5.68 -20.48
N ASP A 104 -19.07 6.06 -21.12
CA ASP A 104 -18.76 7.45 -21.42
C ASP A 104 -19.50 7.95 -22.67
#